data_AF-A0A2V9ZK47-F1
#
_entry.id   AF-A0A2V9ZK47-F1
#
_cell.length_a   1.000
_cell.length_b   1.000
_cell.length_c   1.000
_cell.angle_alpha   90.00
_cell.angle_beta   90.00
_cell.angle_gamma   90.00
#
_symmetry.space_group_name_H-M   'P 1'
#
loop_
_entity.id
_entity.type
_entity.pdbx_description
1 polymer ?
#
loop_
_entity_poly.entity_id
_entity_poly.type
_entity_poly.pdbx_seq_one_letter_code
_entity_poly.pdbx_strand_id
1 'polypeptide(L)'
;SYIVYGPLALAATSVIYEGVPTYPDAGRVWRIAERLGVTTFHTSPTAIRMLRKAGPDEPKKYHYHFKHMTTVGEPIEPEVWRWYYDTVGKREAVIVDTWWQTENGGFLCSTKPALDPMKPGSAGPGVPGIYPFILDEEGNEVTAGSGKAGNICIRNPWPGIIQTVWGDRERFVNQYYRKYCKDPNSKDWRDWPYFAADGAVLAADGYFRILGRVDDVINVAGHRLGTKEIESACLTVPEVAEAAVVPVVDEIKGRVPEVYVALQPGLQPSQEINDKILKAIETMIGKIARPKRIHIVPDMPKTRSGKLMRRVLAAISNNLATGDITTLANPDVVEKVREMVQGKELVALADGPEDLKRFGTVD
;
A
#
# COMPACT_ATOMS: atom_id res chain seq x y z
N SER A 1 18.95 -1.71 -0.72
CA SER A 1 19.54 -1.68 0.64
C SER A 1 19.73 -3.06 1.26
N TYR A 2 18.72 -3.94 1.28
CA TYR A 2 18.72 -5.12 2.16
C TYR A 2 19.13 -6.46 1.55
N ILE A 3 19.50 -6.51 0.27
CA ILE A 3 20.12 -7.70 -0.34
C ILE A 3 21.65 -7.59 -0.31
N VAL A 4 22.19 -6.40 -0.58
CA VAL A 4 23.64 -6.18 -0.78
C VAL A 4 24.20 -5.34 0.37
N TYR A 5 24.01 -4.01 0.34
CA TYR A 5 24.71 -3.08 1.24
C TYR A 5 24.54 -3.40 2.73
N GLY A 6 23.30 -3.54 3.22
CA GLY A 6 23.04 -3.80 4.64
C GLY A 6 23.66 -5.13 5.12
N PRO A 7 23.31 -6.28 4.52
CA PRO A 7 23.88 -7.56 4.91
C PRO A 7 25.40 -7.62 4.80
N LEU A 8 25.97 -7.18 3.66
CA LEU A 8 27.41 -7.30 3.42
C LEU A 8 28.24 -6.36 4.31
N ALA A 9 27.72 -5.16 4.63
CA ALA A 9 28.37 -4.26 5.59
C ALA A 9 28.45 -4.85 7.01
N LEU A 10 27.53 -5.77 7.35
CA LEU A 10 27.52 -6.50 8.62
C LEU A 10 28.17 -7.88 8.52
N ALA A 11 28.86 -8.18 7.41
CA ALA A 11 29.45 -9.48 7.11
C ALA A 11 28.45 -10.66 7.19
N ALA A 12 27.16 -10.38 6.96
CA ALA A 12 26.13 -11.41 6.87
C ALA A 12 26.19 -12.12 5.52
N THR A 13 25.71 -13.36 5.49
CA THR A 13 25.51 -14.10 4.24
C THR A 13 24.16 -13.71 3.64
N SER A 14 24.15 -13.28 2.38
CA SER A 14 22.93 -12.90 1.66
C SER A 14 22.60 -13.91 0.57
N VAL A 15 21.32 -14.24 0.42
CA VAL A 15 20.83 -15.15 -0.63
C VAL A 15 20.33 -14.30 -1.80
N ILE A 16 20.99 -14.41 -2.94
CA ILE A 16 20.51 -13.84 -4.20
C ILE A 16 19.72 -14.91 -4.94
N TYR A 17 18.44 -14.62 -5.20
CA TYR A 17 17.54 -15.52 -5.91
C TYR A 17 17.11 -14.91 -7.23
N GLU A 18 17.43 -15.57 -8.33
CA GLU A 18 17.13 -15.13 -9.70
C GLU A 18 15.69 -15.44 -10.15
N GLY A 19 15.10 -16.51 -9.61
CA GLY A 19 13.80 -17.00 -10.07
C GLY A 19 12.60 -16.30 -9.43
N VAL A 20 11.41 -16.87 -9.67
CA VAL A 20 10.16 -16.44 -9.04
C VAL A 20 9.74 -17.39 -7.91
N PRO A 21 8.98 -16.94 -6.90
CA PRO A 21 8.66 -17.77 -5.72
C PRO A 21 7.86 -19.05 -5.99
N THR A 22 7.24 -19.18 -7.17
CA THR A 22 6.28 -20.26 -7.51
C THR A 22 6.76 -21.19 -8.62
N TYR A 23 8.00 -21.03 -9.12
CA TYR A 23 8.55 -21.90 -10.16
C TYR A 23 9.70 -22.78 -9.63
N PRO A 24 9.69 -24.10 -9.86
CA PRO A 24 8.72 -24.87 -10.65
C PRO A 24 7.37 -25.12 -9.94
N ASP A 25 7.29 -24.84 -8.63
CA ASP A 25 6.08 -24.99 -7.82
C ASP A 25 6.10 -24.04 -6.61
N ALA A 26 5.00 -23.96 -5.85
CA ALA A 26 4.84 -23.12 -4.67
C ALA A 26 5.75 -23.50 -3.48
N GLY A 27 6.42 -24.64 -3.56
CA GLY A 27 7.41 -25.11 -2.60
C GLY A 27 8.81 -24.50 -2.76
N ARG A 28 9.04 -23.74 -3.84
CA ARG A 28 10.39 -23.27 -4.23
C ARG A 28 11.10 -22.49 -3.13
N VAL A 29 10.45 -21.48 -2.54
CA VAL A 29 11.09 -20.63 -1.53
C VAL A 29 11.38 -21.40 -0.23
N TRP A 30 10.55 -22.37 0.11
CA TRP A 30 10.73 -23.20 1.31
C TRP A 30 11.88 -24.18 1.14
N ARG A 31 12.03 -24.79 -0.05
CA ARG A 31 13.20 -25.61 -0.40
C ARG A 31 14.51 -24.83 -0.33
N ILE A 32 14.51 -23.58 -0.79
CA ILE A 32 15.69 -22.70 -0.68
C ILE A 32 16.00 -22.46 0.80
N ALA A 33 14.99 -22.10 1.59
CA ALA A 33 15.15 -21.81 3.00
C ALA A 33 15.69 -23.00 3.80
N GLU A 34 15.14 -24.19 3.57
CA GLU A 34 15.59 -25.45 4.18
C GLU A 34 17.01 -25.80 3.75
N ARG A 35 17.29 -25.82 2.43
CA ARG A 35 18.59 -26.22 1.89
C ARG A 35 19.74 -25.31 2.34
N LEU A 36 19.49 -24.00 2.42
CA LEU A 36 20.52 -23.02 2.75
C LEU A 36 20.53 -22.63 4.24
N GLY A 37 19.60 -23.16 5.05
CA GLY A 37 19.48 -22.79 6.46
C GLY A 37 19.15 -21.30 6.66
N VAL A 38 18.24 -20.75 5.85
CA VAL A 38 17.88 -19.32 5.92
C VAL A 38 17.22 -19.00 7.26
N THR A 39 17.79 -18.04 8.00
CA THR A 39 17.26 -17.61 9.30
C THR A 39 16.41 -16.35 9.24
N THR A 40 16.57 -15.54 8.20
CA THR A 40 15.84 -14.28 8.00
C THR A 40 15.14 -14.29 6.67
N PHE A 41 13.81 -14.16 6.67
CA PHE A 41 13.01 -14.15 5.45
C PHE A 41 12.41 -12.77 5.20
N HIS A 42 12.98 -12.03 4.25
CA HIS A 42 12.57 -10.67 3.91
C HIS A 42 11.83 -10.66 2.58
N THR A 43 10.53 -10.32 2.58
CA THR A 43 9.69 -10.38 1.37
C THR A 43 8.57 -9.36 1.39
N SER A 44 7.89 -9.19 0.25
CA SER A 44 6.72 -8.30 0.14
C SER A 44 5.41 -9.01 0.53
N PRO A 45 4.41 -8.26 1.02
CA PRO A 45 3.05 -8.77 1.21
C PRO A 45 2.44 -9.41 -0.03
N THR A 46 2.71 -8.88 -1.23
CA THR A 46 2.28 -9.47 -2.51
C THR A 46 2.81 -10.90 -2.67
N ALA A 47 4.09 -11.13 -2.38
CA ALA A 47 4.65 -12.48 -2.44
C ALA A 47 4.04 -13.39 -1.37
N ILE A 48 3.79 -12.88 -0.16
CA ILE A 48 3.12 -13.63 0.91
C ILE A 48 1.70 -14.04 0.49
N ARG A 49 0.91 -13.11 -0.07
CA ARG A 49 -0.44 -13.39 -0.59
C ARG A 49 -0.41 -14.42 -1.71
N MET A 50 0.54 -14.29 -2.64
CA MET A 50 0.72 -15.24 -3.74
C MET A 50 1.04 -16.65 -3.22
N LEU A 51 1.98 -16.78 -2.28
CA LEU A 51 2.36 -18.07 -1.70
C LEU A 51 1.21 -18.68 -0.90
N ARG A 52 0.51 -17.88 -0.10
CA ARG A 52 -0.70 -18.29 0.63
C ARG A 52 -1.78 -18.82 -0.31
N LYS A 53 -2.04 -18.12 -1.43
CA LYS A 53 -3.02 -18.52 -2.43
C LYS A 53 -2.60 -19.81 -3.16
N ALA A 54 -1.32 -19.94 -3.51
CA ALA A 54 -0.81 -21.08 -4.26
C ALA A 54 -0.75 -22.36 -3.43
N GLY A 55 -0.55 -22.26 -2.12
CA GLY A 55 -0.48 -23.41 -1.22
C GLY A 55 -0.38 -22.98 0.24
N PRO A 56 -1.51 -22.80 0.95
CA PRO A 56 -1.50 -22.30 2.33
C PRO A 56 -0.83 -23.27 3.32
N ASP A 57 -0.83 -24.57 3.04
CA ASP A 57 -0.18 -25.61 3.83
C ASP A 57 1.16 -26.08 3.25
N GLU A 58 1.55 -25.57 2.08
CA GLU A 58 2.82 -25.91 1.44
C GLU A 58 4.05 -25.70 2.34
N PRO A 59 4.16 -24.60 3.12
CA PRO A 59 5.31 -24.39 4.00
C PRO A 59 5.50 -25.49 5.05
N LYS A 60 4.41 -26.17 5.47
CA LYS A 60 4.46 -27.21 6.51
C LYS A 60 5.21 -28.47 6.08
N LYS A 61 5.43 -28.66 4.78
CA LYS A 61 6.14 -29.81 4.21
C LYS A 61 7.67 -29.72 4.35
N TYR A 62 8.21 -28.58 4.80
CA TYR A 62 9.63 -28.28 4.79
C TYR A 62 10.17 -28.00 6.21
N HIS A 63 11.42 -28.38 6.45
CA HIS A 63 12.14 -28.24 7.71
C HIS A 63 13.06 -27.01 7.72
N TYR A 64 12.48 -25.81 7.56
CA TYR A 64 13.18 -24.54 7.79
C TYR A 64 12.85 -23.95 9.17
N HIS A 65 13.71 -23.03 9.65
CA HIS A 65 13.53 -22.29 10.90
C HIS A 65 13.86 -20.81 10.72
N PHE A 66 12.84 -19.98 10.56
CA PHE A 66 13.01 -18.52 10.52
C PHE A 66 13.03 -17.97 11.94
N LYS A 67 14.01 -17.13 12.24
CA LYS A 67 14.08 -16.34 13.48
C LYS A 67 13.43 -14.97 13.30
N HIS A 68 13.56 -14.42 12.09
CA HIS A 68 13.09 -13.09 11.73
C HIS A 68 12.40 -13.14 10.37
N MET A 69 11.23 -12.55 10.26
CA MET A 69 10.53 -12.34 9.00
C MET A 69 10.24 -10.85 8.81
N THR A 70 10.43 -10.35 7.60
CA THR A 70 10.22 -8.93 7.28
C THR A 70 9.16 -8.79 6.20
N THR A 71 8.22 -7.85 6.40
CA THR A 71 7.30 -7.39 5.37
C THR A 71 7.71 -5.99 4.90
N VAL A 72 7.67 -5.76 3.59
CA VAL A 72 8.18 -4.52 3.01
C VAL A 72 7.42 -4.11 1.75
N GLY A 73 7.30 -2.79 1.55
CA GLY A 73 6.94 -2.16 0.28
C GLY A 73 5.46 -1.85 0.09
N GLU A 74 4.57 -2.40 0.91
CA GLU A 74 3.14 -2.10 0.89
C GLU A 74 2.49 -2.50 2.22
N PRO A 75 1.29 -2.01 2.55
CA PRO A 75 0.54 -2.47 3.71
C PRO A 75 0.24 -3.97 3.64
N ILE A 76 0.37 -4.65 4.78
CA ILE A 76 -0.05 -6.05 4.96
C ILE A 76 -1.35 -6.14 5.74
N GLU A 77 -2.28 -6.95 5.25
CA GLU A 77 -3.58 -7.16 5.88
C GLU A 77 -3.43 -8.04 7.13
N PRO A 78 -4.18 -7.77 8.23
CA PRO A 78 -4.08 -8.54 9.46
C PRO A 78 -4.26 -10.05 9.30
N GLU A 79 -5.13 -10.49 8.38
CA GLU A 79 -5.37 -11.91 8.12
C GLU A 79 -4.18 -12.58 7.41
N VAL A 80 -3.61 -11.92 6.40
CA VAL A 80 -2.40 -12.38 5.69
C VAL A 80 -1.22 -12.41 6.65
N TRP A 81 -1.09 -11.39 7.50
CA TRP A 81 -0.08 -11.31 8.55
C TRP A 81 -0.19 -12.48 9.53
N ARG A 82 -1.41 -12.83 9.99
CA ARG A 82 -1.64 -13.97 10.89
C ARG A 82 -1.27 -15.30 10.25
N TRP A 83 -1.66 -15.53 8.99
CA TRP A 83 -1.23 -16.73 8.26
C TRP A 83 0.30 -16.80 8.18
N TYR A 84 0.97 -15.68 7.91
CA TYR A 84 2.41 -15.60 7.84
C TYR A 84 3.07 -15.93 9.20
N TYR A 85 2.53 -15.40 10.29
CA TYR A 85 2.99 -15.69 11.65
C TYR A 85 2.80 -17.17 12.04
N ASP A 86 1.58 -17.69 11.83
CA ASP A 86 1.19 -19.00 12.32
C ASP A 86 1.77 -20.13 11.45
N THR A 87 1.67 -20.01 10.13
CA THR A 87 2.05 -21.08 9.19
C THR A 87 3.52 -20.99 8.81
N VAL A 88 3.98 -19.80 8.41
CA VAL A 88 5.34 -19.65 7.91
C VAL A 88 6.32 -19.48 9.06
N GLY A 89 6.03 -18.58 10.00
CA GLY A 89 6.85 -18.31 11.18
C GLY A 89 6.71 -19.31 12.32
N LYS A 90 5.79 -20.27 12.21
CA LYS A 90 5.51 -21.32 13.22
C LYS A 90 5.24 -20.76 14.62
N ARG A 91 4.75 -19.52 14.72
CA ARG A 91 4.54 -18.77 15.97
C ARG A 91 5.82 -18.58 16.81
N GLU A 92 6.98 -18.73 16.19
CA GLU A 92 8.30 -18.57 16.81
C GLU A 92 9.05 -17.37 16.23
N ALA A 93 8.93 -17.13 14.92
CA ALA A 93 9.61 -16.04 14.24
C ALA A 93 8.98 -14.68 14.59
N VAL A 94 9.81 -13.67 14.83
CA VAL A 94 9.34 -12.28 14.87
C VAL A 94 8.97 -11.81 13.47
N ILE A 95 7.88 -11.04 13.34
CA ILE A 95 7.55 -10.32 12.11
C ILE A 95 7.77 -8.84 12.34
N VAL A 96 8.57 -8.27 11.46
CA VAL A 96 8.84 -6.84 11.42
C VAL A 96 8.23 -6.27 10.15
N ASP A 97 7.26 -5.37 10.32
CA ASP A 97 6.75 -4.58 9.21
C ASP A 97 7.63 -3.33 9.05
N THR A 98 8.05 -3.04 7.83
CA THR A 98 9.04 -2.00 7.56
C THR A 98 8.48 -0.99 6.57
N TRP A 99 8.26 0.24 7.04
CA TRP A 99 7.88 1.34 6.17
C TRP A 99 9.09 2.22 5.85
N TRP A 100 9.32 2.41 4.55
CA TRP A 100 10.33 3.26 3.95
C TRP A 100 10.09 3.42 2.45
N GLN A 101 10.91 4.27 1.83
CA GLN A 101 10.87 4.59 0.40
C GLN A 101 12.30 4.62 -0.13
N THR A 102 12.45 4.61 -1.45
CA THR A 102 13.74 4.74 -2.12
C THR A 102 14.53 5.95 -1.61
N GLU A 103 13.83 7.06 -1.42
CA GLU A 103 14.34 8.35 -0.98
C GLU A 103 14.90 8.35 0.45
N ASN A 104 14.54 7.36 1.24
CA ASN A 104 14.86 7.32 2.65
C ASN A 104 16.13 6.50 2.93
N GLY A 105 16.60 5.74 1.92
CA GLY A 105 17.76 4.84 1.98
C GLY A 105 17.57 3.59 2.84
N GLY A 106 16.79 3.69 3.92
CA GLY A 106 16.43 2.60 4.80
C GLY A 106 15.15 2.83 5.61
N PHE A 107 14.91 1.98 6.61
CA PHE A 107 13.68 1.95 7.40
C PHE A 107 13.45 3.28 8.14
N LEU A 108 12.22 3.78 8.10
CA LEU A 108 11.81 4.95 8.88
C LEU A 108 10.96 4.55 10.09
N CYS A 109 9.96 3.70 9.85
CA CYS A 109 9.14 3.10 10.90
C CYS A 109 9.29 1.58 10.88
N SER A 110 9.49 0.99 12.05
CA SER A 110 9.61 -0.44 12.21
C SER A 110 9.46 -0.86 13.68
N THR A 111 8.87 -2.03 13.92
CA THR A 111 8.98 -2.68 15.23
C THR A 111 10.39 -3.20 15.44
N LYS A 112 10.96 -2.92 16.62
CA LYS A 112 12.27 -3.44 17.03
C LYS A 112 12.04 -4.75 17.80
N PRO A 113 12.54 -5.89 17.30
CA PRO A 113 12.42 -7.16 18.01
C PRO A 113 12.86 -7.05 19.47
N ALA A 114 12.13 -7.71 20.37
CA ALA A 114 12.31 -7.68 21.82
C ALA A 114 12.05 -6.33 22.54
N LEU A 115 11.78 -5.23 21.83
CA LEU A 115 11.45 -3.94 22.42
C LEU A 115 9.98 -3.55 22.19
N ASP A 116 9.49 -3.79 20.97
CA ASP A 116 8.16 -3.36 20.53
C ASP A 116 7.23 -4.57 20.31
N PRO A 117 6.00 -4.60 20.86
CA PRO A 117 5.03 -5.64 20.51
C PRO A 117 4.64 -5.61 19.03
N MET A 118 4.52 -6.78 18.41
CA MET A 118 4.02 -6.90 17.04
C MET A 118 2.54 -6.56 16.97
N LYS A 119 2.16 -5.73 15.99
CA LYS A 119 0.76 -5.39 15.72
C LYS A 119 0.44 -5.63 14.24
N PRO A 120 -0.46 -6.57 13.92
CA PRO A 120 -0.81 -6.85 12.53
C PRO A 120 -1.27 -5.58 11.79
N GLY A 121 -0.63 -5.28 10.66
CA GLY A 121 -0.95 -4.13 9.82
C GLY A 121 -0.48 -2.77 10.35
N SER A 122 0.45 -2.74 11.32
CA SER A 122 1.13 -1.50 11.74
C SER A 122 2.64 -1.62 11.50
N ALA A 123 3.21 -0.54 10.95
CA ALA A 123 4.65 -0.44 10.72
C ALA A 123 5.45 -0.28 12.02
N GLY A 124 4.82 0.06 13.16
CA GLY A 124 5.53 0.32 14.40
C GLY A 124 5.94 1.79 14.60
N PRO A 125 6.75 2.08 15.63
CA PRO A 125 7.25 3.42 15.90
C PRO A 125 8.40 3.80 14.96
N GLY A 126 8.87 5.05 15.05
CA GLY A 126 10.12 5.48 14.39
C GLY A 126 11.31 4.63 14.83
N VAL A 127 12.18 4.29 13.88
CA VAL A 127 13.47 3.62 14.19
C VAL A 127 14.44 4.61 14.85
N PRO A 128 15.54 4.16 15.49
CA PRO A 128 16.44 5.07 16.22
C PRO A 128 16.95 6.22 15.35
N GLY A 129 16.83 7.45 15.85
CA GLY A 129 17.23 8.67 15.15
C GLY A 129 16.21 9.19 14.12
N ILE A 130 15.09 8.50 13.92
CA ILE A 130 13.98 8.93 13.07
C ILE A 130 12.83 9.39 13.96
N TYR A 131 12.33 10.59 13.71
CA TYR A 131 11.25 11.20 14.47
C TYR A 131 10.07 11.52 13.54
N PRO A 132 9.24 10.51 13.21
CA PRO A 132 8.06 10.71 12.39
C PRO A 132 6.98 11.47 13.17
N PHE A 133 6.18 12.22 12.44
CA PHE A 133 5.00 12.92 12.94
C PHE A 133 4.00 13.08 11.82
N ILE A 134 2.77 13.46 12.15
CA ILE A 134 1.68 13.58 11.18
C ILE A 134 1.22 15.03 11.13
N LEU A 135 1.13 15.59 9.93
CA LEU A 135 0.56 16.90 9.67
C LEU A 135 -0.79 16.77 8.95
N ASP A 136 -1.75 17.64 9.25
CA ASP A 136 -2.93 17.84 8.40
C ASP A 136 -2.58 18.63 7.13
N GLU A 137 -3.57 18.92 6.27
CA GLU A 137 -3.31 19.66 5.03
C GLU A 137 -2.90 21.12 5.28
N GLU A 138 -3.33 21.68 6.40
CA GLU A 138 -3.03 23.03 6.86
C GLU A 138 -1.66 23.14 7.55
N GLY A 139 -0.99 22.01 7.80
CA GLY A 139 0.34 21.96 8.43
C GLY A 139 0.32 21.93 9.95
N ASN A 140 -0.84 21.67 10.57
CA ASN A 140 -0.94 21.44 12.01
C ASN A 140 -0.66 19.98 12.35
N GLU A 141 -0.04 19.76 13.51
CA GLU A 141 0.28 18.43 13.97
C GLU A 141 -0.96 17.67 14.45
N VAL A 142 -1.12 16.44 13.95
CA VAL A 142 -2.21 15.55 14.36
C VAL A 142 -1.81 14.79 15.63
N THR A 143 -2.58 14.97 16.70
CA THR A 143 -2.35 14.35 18.00
C THR A 143 -2.46 12.82 17.93
N ALA A 144 -1.53 12.13 18.61
CA ALA A 144 -1.56 10.68 18.79
C ALA A 144 -2.89 10.21 19.41
N GLY A 145 -3.44 9.11 18.90
CA GLY A 145 -4.69 8.51 19.39
C GLY A 145 -5.96 9.24 18.96
N SER A 146 -5.87 10.34 18.20
CA SER A 146 -7.05 11.09 17.71
C SER A 146 -7.88 10.31 16.68
N GLY A 147 -7.32 9.25 16.10
CA GLY A 147 -7.92 8.52 14.97
C GLY A 147 -7.93 9.30 13.66
N LYS A 148 -7.46 10.55 13.65
CA LYS A 148 -7.37 11.37 12.44
C LYS A 148 -6.17 10.93 11.62
N ALA A 149 -6.38 10.83 10.31
CA ALA A 149 -5.32 10.59 9.36
C ALA A 149 -4.73 11.91 8.86
N GLY A 150 -3.45 11.89 8.54
CA GLY A 150 -2.75 13.01 7.93
C GLY A 150 -1.52 12.55 7.17
N ASN A 151 -0.70 13.50 6.79
CA ASN A 151 0.49 13.32 5.99
C ASN A 151 1.69 13.01 6.90
N ILE A 152 2.27 11.82 6.75
CA ILE A 152 3.44 11.46 7.55
C ILE A 152 4.66 12.25 7.05
N CYS A 153 5.31 12.90 8.00
CA CYS A 153 6.51 13.70 7.80
C CYS A 153 7.60 13.26 8.77
N ILE A 154 8.87 13.54 8.44
CA ILE A 154 10.01 13.30 9.33
C ILE A 154 10.59 14.63 9.75
N ARG A 155 10.76 14.84 11.06
CA ARG A 155 11.18 16.14 11.60
C ARG A 155 12.60 16.48 11.20
N ASN A 156 13.54 15.58 11.50
CA ASN A 156 14.97 15.80 11.36
C ASN A 156 15.53 15.10 10.11
N PRO A 157 16.61 15.61 9.52
CA PRO A 157 17.42 14.86 8.58
C PRO A 157 18.01 13.60 9.23
N TRP A 158 18.27 12.57 8.44
CA TRP A 158 18.90 11.31 8.88
C TRP A 158 19.98 10.86 7.88
N PRO A 159 20.92 9.98 8.28
CA PRO A 159 22.08 9.63 7.44
C PRO A 159 21.74 9.00 6.08
N GLY A 160 20.63 8.26 6.00
CA GLY A 160 20.22 7.53 4.79
C GLY A 160 19.41 8.34 3.78
N ILE A 161 19.06 9.59 4.08
CA ILE A 161 18.21 10.41 3.22
C ILE A 161 18.88 10.71 1.87
N ILE A 162 18.11 10.72 0.79
CA ILE A 162 18.62 11.18 -0.52
C ILE A 162 19.11 12.63 -0.43
N GLN A 163 20.15 12.92 -1.20
CA GLN A 163 20.82 14.23 -1.18
C GLN A 163 20.21 15.21 -2.19
N THR A 164 19.72 14.70 -3.33
CA THR A 164 19.08 15.47 -4.40
C THR A 164 18.46 14.54 -5.44
N VAL A 165 17.68 15.09 -6.37
CA VAL A 165 17.38 14.45 -7.67
C VAL A 165 18.50 14.85 -8.65
N TRP A 166 19.03 13.88 -9.39
CA TRP A 166 20.15 14.11 -10.31
C TRP A 166 19.77 15.07 -11.43
N GLY A 167 20.56 16.14 -11.60
CA GLY A 167 20.30 17.19 -12.59
C GLY A 167 19.12 18.11 -12.26
N ASP A 168 18.40 17.90 -11.15
CA ASP A 168 17.17 18.64 -10.83
C ASP A 168 17.02 18.88 -9.31
N ARG A 169 17.79 19.85 -8.81
CA ARG A 169 17.76 20.25 -7.40
C ARG A 169 16.40 20.84 -7.00
N GLU A 170 15.74 21.55 -7.90
CA GLU A 170 14.46 22.21 -7.61
C GLU A 170 13.34 21.19 -7.40
N ARG A 171 13.28 20.14 -8.22
CA ARG A 171 12.34 19.04 -8.01
C ARG A 171 12.50 18.39 -6.64
N PHE A 172 13.73 18.17 -6.18
CA PHE A 172 13.98 17.64 -4.84
C PHE A 172 13.35 18.52 -3.75
N VAL A 173 13.54 19.84 -3.82
CA VAL A 173 12.97 20.76 -2.83
C VAL A 173 11.45 20.78 -2.92
N ASN A 174 10.92 20.90 -4.14
CA ASN A 174 9.49 21.01 -4.42
C ASN A 174 8.72 19.75 -3.98
N GLN A 175 9.26 18.57 -4.26
CA GLN A 175 8.59 17.31 -4.01
C GLN A 175 8.62 16.90 -2.54
N TYR A 176 9.76 17.07 -1.87
CA TYR A 176 9.97 16.48 -0.55
C TYR A 176 9.89 17.46 0.62
N TYR A 177 9.96 18.77 0.39
CA TYR A 177 10.01 19.74 1.50
C TYR A 177 9.10 20.95 1.36
N ARG A 178 8.79 21.39 0.13
CA ARG A 178 8.06 22.65 -0.13
C ARG A 178 6.69 22.69 0.55
N LYS A 179 5.94 21.58 0.56
CA LYS A 179 4.55 21.52 1.06
C LYS A 179 4.40 22.00 2.51
N TYR A 180 5.34 21.61 3.38
CA TYR A 180 5.30 21.92 4.82
C TYR A 180 6.48 22.77 5.27
N CYS A 181 7.15 23.41 4.32
CA CYS A 181 8.20 24.36 4.59
C CYS A 181 7.60 25.59 5.30
N LYS A 182 8.13 25.94 6.47
CA LYS A 182 7.67 27.11 7.25
C LYS A 182 8.24 28.42 6.71
N ASP A 183 9.52 28.40 6.35
CA ASP A 183 10.22 29.54 5.75
C ASP A 183 11.12 29.06 4.59
N PRO A 184 10.77 29.39 3.33
CA PRO A 184 11.58 29.11 2.14
C PRO A 184 13.02 29.61 2.16
N ASN A 185 13.33 30.60 3.00
CA ASN A 185 14.65 31.21 3.08
C ASN A 185 15.45 30.70 4.29
N SER A 186 14.82 29.92 5.17
CA SER A 186 15.47 29.38 6.37
C SER A 186 16.51 28.32 6.01
N LYS A 187 17.59 28.30 6.78
CA LYS A 187 18.61 27.24 6.76
C LYS A 187 18.48 26.28 7.95
N ASP A 188 17.53 26.51 8.86
CA ASP A 188 17.25 25.59 9.96
C ASP A 188 16.40 24.43 9.44
N TRP A 189 16.87 23.20 9.63
CA TRP A 189 16.14 21.99 9.22
C TRP A 189 14.76 21.89 9.86
N ARG A 190 14.52 22.56 11.00
CA ARG A 190 13.22 22.58 11.70
C ARG A 190 12.12 23.26 10.90
N ASP A 191 12.48 24.07 9.90
CA ASP A 191 11.56 24.72 8.97
C ASP A 191 11.33 23.91 7.69
N TRP A 192 12.02 22.77 7.56
CA TRP A 192 12.00 21.91 6.38
C TRP A 192 11.72 20.45 6.76
N PRO A 193 10.53 20.13 7.30
CA PRO A 193 10.17 18.74 7.53
C PRO A 193 10.12 17.98 6.21
N TYR A 194 10.64 16.75 6.20
CA TYR A 194 10.56 15.88 5.04
C TYR A 194 9.12 15.34 4.91
N PHE A 195 8.49 15.58 3.78
CA PHE A 195 7.17 15.07 3.43
C PHE A 195 7.30 13.77 2.64
N ALA A 196 6.83 12.66 3.23
CA ALA A 196 6.94 11.35 2.60
C ALA A 196 5.88 11.10 1.52
N ALA A 197 4.85 11.95 1.42
CA ALA A 197 3.71 11.76 0.54
C ALA A 197 2.98 10.41 0.77
N ASP A 198 2.96 9.94 2.02
CA ASP A 198 2.09 8.87 2.50
C ASP A 198 1.11 9.41 3.55
N GLY A 199 -0.12 8.89 3.52
CA GLY A 199 -1.08 9.06 4.59
C GLY A 199 -0.80 8.08 5.73
N ALA A 200 -0.94 8.53 6.98
CA ALA A 200 -0.82 7.67 8.15
C ALA A 200 -1.81 8.06 9.25
N VAL A 201 -2.00 7.14 10.19
CA VAL A 201 -2.57 7.43 11.52
C VAL A 201 -1.53 7.12 12.60
N LEU A 202 -1.56 7.90 13.68
CA LEU A 202 -0.71 7.71 14.86
C LEU A 202 -1.57 7.23 16.02
N ALA A 203 -1.31 6.01 16.48
CA ALA A 203 -1.94 5.45 17.66
C ALA A 203 -1.44 6.14 18.95
N ALA A 204 -2.24 6.06 20.02
CA ALA A 204 -1.91 6.67 21.31
C ALA A 204 -0.59 6.14 21.91
N ASP A 205 -0.19 4.92 21.54
CA ASP A 205 1.03 4.25 21.98
C ASP A 205 2.22 4.44 21.03
N GLY A 206 2.14 5.41 20.11
CA GLY A 206 3.26 5.80 19.25
C GLY A 206 3.46 4.93 18.00
N TYR A 207 2.50 4.04 17.70
CA TYR A 207 2.56 3.21 16.50
C TYR A 207 1.98 3.93 15.28
N PHE A 208 2.72 3.89 14.17
CA PHE A 208 2.25 4.39 12.88
C PHE A 208 1.58 3.27 12.09
N ARG A 209 0.43 3.59 11.49
CA ARG A 209 -0.21 2.75 10.46
C ARG A 209 -0.29 3.56 9.18
N ILE A 210 0.34 3.02 8.14
CA ILE A 210 0.42 3.65 6.82
C ILE A 210 -0.83 3.29 6.03
N LEU A 211 -1.49 4.31 5.48
CA LEU A 211 -2.74 4.18 4.73
C LEU A 211 -2.50 4.06 3.21
N GLY A 212 -1.31 4.41 2.75
CA GLY A 212 -0.92 4.45 1.35
C GLY A 212 -0.48 5.85 0.92
N ARG A 213 -0.21 6.01 -0.39
CA ARG A 213 0.18 7.30 -0.97
C ARG A 213 -0.91 8.34 -0.73
N VAL A 214 -0.52 9.58 -0.47
CA VAL A 214 -1.48 10.69 -0.34
C VAL A 214 -2.29 10.89 -1.62
N ASP A 215 -1.67 10.64 -2.76
CA ASP A 215 -2.32 10.67 -4.08
C ASP A 215 -3.30 9.51 -4.24
N ASP A 216 -3.24 8.48 -3.37
CA ASP A 216 -4.15 7.34 -3.29
C ASP A 216 -5.11 7.44 -2.07
N VAL A 217 -5.18 8.60 -1.39
CA VAL A 217 -6.09 8.85 -0.25
C VAL A 217 -7.29 9.68 -0.70
N ILE A 218 -8.48 9.27 -0.30
CA ILE A 218 -9.74 9.94 -0.68
C ILE A 218 -10.22 10.80 0.49
N ASN A 219 -10.43 12.09 0.25
CA ASN A 219 -11.02 13.00 1.25
C ASN A 219 -12.54 13.04 1.11
N VAL A 220 -13.26 12.39 2.04
CA VAL A 220 -14.72 12.32 2.07
C VAL A 220 -15.25 13.21 3.18
N ALA A 221 -15.81 14.37 2.82
CA ALA A 221 -16.37 15.32 3.79
C ALA A 221 -15.40 15.67 4.94
N GLY A 222 -14.11 15.84 4.65
CA GLY A 222 -13.07 16.15 5.63
C GLY A 222 -12.41 14.92 6.27
N HIS A 223 -12.89 13.71 6.00
CA HIS A 223 -12.27 12.47 6.48
C HIS A 223 -11.37 11.87 5.40
N ARG A 224 -10.10 11.65 5.74
CA ARG A 224 -9.14 10.98 4.86
C ARG A 224 -9.26 9.48 4.99
N LEU A 225 -9.62 8.83 3.89
CA LEU A 225 -9.74 7.39 3.78
C LEU A 225 -8.66 6.85 2.87
N GLY A 226 -7.88 5.90 3.38
CA GLY A 226 -6.95 5.16 2.53
C GLY A 226 -7.73 4.28 1.57
N THR A 227 -7.38 4.26 0.29
CA THR A 227 -7.96 3.27 -0.64
C THR A 227 -7.69 1.84 -0.15
N LYS A 228 -6.50 1.59 0.41
CA LYS A 228 -6.09 0.26 0.90
C LYS A 228 -6.92 -0.30 2.03
N GLU A 229 -7.39 0.53 2.96
CA GLU A 229 -8.26 0.05 4.04
C GLU A 229 -9.63 -0.39 3.51
N ILE A 230 -10.19 0.37 2.55
CA ILE A 230 -11.46 0.00 1.90
C ILE A 230 -11.26 -1.26 1.04
N GLU A 231 -10.18 -1.34 0.24
CA GLU A 231 -9.81 -2.55 -0.51
C GLU A 231 -9.71 -3.77 0.43
N SER A 232 -9.08 -3.60 1.61
CA SER A 232 -8.94 -4.67 2.60
C SER A 232 -10.28 -5.14 3.17
N ALA A 233 -11.21 -4.21 3.43
CA ALA A 233 -12.54 -4.56 3.89
C ALA A 233 -13.30 -5.38 2.83
N CYS A 234 -13.22 -5.01 1.56
CA CYS A 234 -13.78 -5.78 0.45
C CYS A 234 -13.20 -7.22 0.40
N LEU A 235 -11.89 -7.36 0.60
CA LEU A 235 -11.19 -8.65 0.54
C LEU A 235 -11.52 -9.62 1.68
N THR A 236 -12.22 -9.17 2.73
CA THR A 236 -12.76 -10.06 3.76
C THR A 236 -14.00 -10.85 3.31
N VAL A 237 -14.61 -10.45 2.20
CA VAL A 237 -15.73 -11.16 1.59
C VAL A 237 -15.18 -12.33 0.76
N PRO A 238 -15.46 -13.60 1.10
CA PRO A 238 -14.83 -14.77 0.46
C PRO A 238 -14.96 -14.84 -1.06
N GLU A 239 -16.04 -14.28 -1.59
CA GLU A 239 -16.34 -14.23 -3.03
C GLU A 239 -15.43 -13.26 -3.80
N VAL A 240 -14.75 -12.33 -3.11
CA VAL A 240 -13.90 -11.30 -3.71
C VAL A 240 -12.48 -11.85 -3.90
N ALA A 241 -11.95 -11.74 -5.12
CA ALA A 241 -10.57 -12.10 -5.46
C ALA A 241 -9.63 -10.88 -5.44
N GLU A 242 -10.09 -9.75 -5.98
CA GLU A 242 -9.34 -8.50 -6.04
C GLU A 242 -10.30 -7.32 -5.80
N ALA A 243 -9.80 -6.28 -5.15
CA ALA A 243 -10.52 -5.04 -4.93
C ALA A 243 -9.62 -3.84 -5.27
N ALA A 244 -10.21 -2.82 -5.86
CA ALA A 244 -9.56 -1.56 -6.19
C ALA A 244 -10.50 -0.41 -5.81
N VAL A 245 -9.97 0.63 -5.16
CA VAL A 245 -10.76 1.80 -4.77
C VAL A 245 -10.22 3.03 -5.46
N VAL A 246 -11.12 3.85 -5.99
CA VAL A 246 -10.79 5.11 -6.67
C VAL A 246 -11.69 6.24 -6.18
N PRO A 247 -11.21 7.49 -6.17
CA PRO A 247 -12.04 8.65 -5.90
C PRO A 247 -12.91 8.97 -7.11
N VAL A 248 -14.17 9.32 -6.83
CA VAL A 248 -15.05 9.96 -7.80
C VAL A 248 -15.49 11.33 -7.28
N VAL A 249 -15.70 12.27 -8.19
CA VAL A 249 -16.25 13.60 -7.90
C VAL A 249 -17.65 13.45 -7.25
N ASP A 250 -17.87 14.19 -6.18
CA ASP A 250 -19.17 14.31 -5.54
C ASP A 250 -19.47 15.77 -5.22
N GLU A 251 -20.65 16.24 -5.65
CA GLU A 251 -21.04 17.65 -5.54
C GLU A 251 -21.14 18.13 -4.08
N ILE A 252 -21.43 17.22 -3.14
CA ILE A 252 -21.66 17.57 -1.74
C ILE A 252 -20.44 17.24 -0.89
N LYS A 253 -19.85 16.06 -1.09
CA LYS A 253 -18.75 15.55 -0.23
C LYS A 253 -17.36 15.84 -0.79
N GLY A 254 -17.26 16.47 -1.95
CA GLY A 254 -16.03 16.72 -2.69
C GLY A 254 -15.55 15.47 -3.42
N ARG A 255 -15.10 14.47 -2.67
CA ARG A 255 -14.75 13.13 -3.18
C ARG A 255 -15.46 12.05 -2.39
N VAL A 256 -15.75 10.94 -3.05
CA VAL A 256 -16.26 9.71 -2.42
C VAL A 256 -15.58 8.50 -3.06
N PRO A 257 -15.47 7.37 -2.35
CA PRO A 257 -14.91 6.17 -2.92
C PRO A 257 -15.89 5.50 -3.90
N GLU A 258 -15.38 5.03 -5.02
CA GLU A 258 -15.99 3.95 -5.81
C GLU A 258 -15.11 2.71 -5.71
N VAL A 259 -15.76 1.55 -5.63
CA VAL A 259 -15.11 0.26 -5.43
C VAL A 259 -15.27 -0.54 -6.70
N TYR A 260 -14.16 -1.07 -7.21
CA TYR A 260 -14.13 -2.10 -8.24
C TYR A 260 -13.77 -3.43 -7.58
N VAL A 261 -14.45 -4.50 -7.96
CA VAL A 261 -14.25 -5.84 -7.42
C VAL A 261 -14.21 -6.87 -8.55
N ALA A 262 -13.22 -7.74 -8.54
CA ALA A 262 -13.21 -8.96 -9.34
C ALA A 262 -13.47 -10.16 -8.43
N LEU A 263 -14.36 -11.06 -8.83
CA LEU A 263 -14.75 -12.22 -8.03
C LEU A 263 -13.81 -13.40 -8.21
N GLN A 264 -13.89 -14.38 -7.31
CA GLN A 264 -13.23 -15.67 -7.50
C GLN A 264 -13.74 -16.36 -8.78
N PRO A 265 -12.89 -17.13 -9.49
CA PRO A 265 -13.28 -17.80 -10.72
C PRO A 265 -14.54 -18.67 -10.55
N GLY A 266 -15.48 -18.56 -11.49
CA GLY A 266 -16.72 -19.33 -11.50
C GLY A 266 -17.88 -18.68 -10.75
N LEU A 267 -17.66 -17.59 -10.02
CA LEU A 267 -18.72 -16.80 -9.40
C LEU A 267 -19.28 -15.75 -10.36
N GLN A 268 -20.56 -15.44 -10.22
CA GLN A 268 -21.26 -14.42 -11.00
C GLN A 268 -21.66 -13.23 -10.11
N PRO A 269 -21.71 -12.00 -10.65
CA PRO A 269 -22.19 -10.84 -9.92
C PRO A 269 -23.61 -11.06 -9.37
N SER A 270 -23.85 -10.70 -8.12
CA SER A 270 -25.18 -10.75 -7.50
C SER A 270 -25.37 -9.60 -6.52
N GLN A 271 -26.63 -9.26 -6.25
CA GLN A 271 -26.95 -8.24 -5.25
C GLN A 271 -26.49 -8.67 -3.84
N GLU A 272 -26.57 -9.96 -3.53
CA GLU A 272 -26.11 -10.51 -2.26
C GLU A 272 -24.61 -10.26 -2.04
N ILE A 273 -23.78 -10.42 -3.07
CA ILE A 273 -22.34 -10.14 -2.99
C ILE A 273 -22.10 -8.64 -2.77
N ASN A 274 -22.83 -7.77 -3.49
CA ASN A 274 -22.75 -6.32 -3.29
C ASN A 274 -23.09 -5.93 -1.84
N ASP A 275 -24.16 -6.50 -1.28
CA ASP A 275 -24.60 -6.20 0.08
C ASP A 275 -23.59 -6.71 1.13
N LYS A 276 -22.97 -7.87 0.89
CA LYS A 276 -21.87 -8.40 1.71
C LYS A 276 -20.67 -7.45 1.73
N ILE A 277 -20.24 -6.98 0.56
CA ILE A 277 -19.12 -6.02 0.43
C ILE A 277 -19.43 -4.72 1.16
N LEU A 278 -20.61 -4.16 0.92
CA LEU A 278 -21.06 -2.92 1.57
C LEU A 278 -21.05 -3.06 3.10
N LYS A 279 -21.60 -4.18 3.61
CA LYS A 279 -21.65 -4.47 5.04
C LYS A 279 -20.25 -4.63 5.64
N ALA A 280 -19.32 -5.26 4.93
CA ALA A 280 -17.93 -5.42 5.38
C ALA A 280 -17.23 -4.07 5.54
N ILE A 281 -17.35 -3.18 4.56
CA ILE A 281 -16.80 -1.82 4.61
C ILE A 281 -17.38 -1.04 5.80
N GLU A 282 -18.70 -1.05 5.97
CA GLU A 282 -19.36 -0.33 7.06
C GLU A 282 -19.00 -0.89 8.44
N THR A 283 -18.81 -2.19 8.56
CA THR A 283 -18.47 -2.84 9.83
C THR A 283 -17.03 -2.55 10.22
N MET A 284 -16.09 -2.56 9.26
CA MET A 284 -14.67 -2.42 9.54
C MET A 284 -14.20 -0.97 9.64
N ILE A 285 -14.80 -0.06 8.87
CA ILE A 285 -14.34 1.34 8.76
C ILE A 285 -15.42 2.30 9.23
N GLY A 286 -16.68 2.01 8.90
CA GLY A 286 -17.83 2.84 9.25
C GLY A 286 -18.55 3.42 8.03
N LYS A 287 -19.73 4.00 8.28
CA LYS A 287 -20.59 4.58 7.23
C LYS A 287 -19.93 5.70 6.42
N ILE A 288 -18.88 6.32 6.96
CA ILE A 288 -18.11 7.37 6.27
C ILE A 288 -17.38 6.81 5.04
N ALA A 289 -17.00 5.53 5.05
CA ALA A 289 -16.31 4.86 3.96
C ALA A 289 -17.25 4.17 2.96
N ARG A 290 -18.58 4.34 3.12
CA ARG A 290 -19.57 3.79 2.19
C ARG A 290 -19.26 4.28 0.77
N PRO A 291 -18.99 3.36 -0.18
CA PRO A 291 -18.74 3.74 -1.55
C PRO A 291 -20.00 4.27 -2.24
N LYS A 292 -19.82 5.18 -3.20
CA LYS A 292 -20.90 5.69 -4.06
C LYS A 292 -21.47 4.56 -4.92
N ARG A 293 -20.58 3.73 -5.46
CA ARG A 293 -20.90 2.57 -6.30
C ARG A 293 -19.92 1.43 -6.07
N ILE A 294 -20.40 0.21 -6.23
CA ILE A 294 -19.61 -1.02 -6.27
C ILE A 294 -19.77 -1.60 -7.68
N HIS A 295 -18.65 -1.72 -8.40
CA HIS A 295 -18.58 -2.25 -9.74
C HIS A 295 -17.95 -3.64 -9.69
N ILE A 296 -18.76 -4.68 -9.92
CA ILE A 296 -18.23 -6.04 -10.08
C ILE A 296 -17.81 -6.20 -11.55
N VAL A 297 -16.50 -6.30 -11.76
CA VAL A 297 -15.86 -6.33 -13.09
C VAL A 297 -15.25 -7.70 -13.39
N PRO A 298 -15.13 -8.09 -14.67
CA PRO A 298 -14.59 -9.40 -15.04
C PRO A 298 -13.10 -9.56 -14.71
N ASP A 299 -12.31 -8.48 -14.82
CA ASP A 299 -10.90 -8.45 -14.45
C ASP A 299 -10.46 -6.99 -14.22
N MET A 300 -9.30 -6.81 -13.60
CA MET A 300 -8.71 -5.52 -13.29
C MET A 300 -7.66 -5.09 -14.32
N PRO A 301 -7.56 -3.79 -14.67
CA PRO A 301 -6.51 -3.30 -15.55
C PRO A 301 -5.15 -3.41 -14.85
N LYS A 302 -4.37 -4.43 -15.23
CA LYS A 302 -3.07 -4.75 -14.67
C LYS A 302 -1.97 -4.65 -15.73
N THR A 303 -0.79 -4.16 -15.34
CA THR A 303 0.41 -4.22 -16.17
C THR A 303 0.83 -5.68 -16.40
N ARG A 304 1.73 -5.94 -17.35
CA ARG A 304 2.34 -7.27 -17.54
C ARG A 304 3.06 -7.80 -16.30
N SER A 305 3.46 -6.93 -15.37
CA SER A 305 4.04 -7.28 -14.07
C SER A 305 3.01 -7.54 -12.96
N GLY A 306 1.71 -7.46 -13.26
CA GLY A 306 0.63 -7.69 -12.30
C GLY A 306 0.26 -6.48 -11.44
N LYS A 307 0.83 -5.30 -11.71
CA LYS A 307 0.51 -4.08 -10.96
C LYS A 307 -0.81 -3.49 -11.45
N LEU A 308 -1.74 -3.26 -10.53
CA LEU A 308 -3.01 -2.60 -10.81
C LEU A 308 -2.79 -1.14 -11.25
N MET A 309 -3.40 -0.74 -12.37
CA MET A 309 -3.39 0.63 -12.89
C MET A 309 -4.61 1.42 -12.42
N ARG A 310 -4.58 1.90 -11.17
CA ARG A 310 -5.68 2.67 -10.55
C ARG A 310 -6.09 3.91 -11.34
N ARG A 311 -5.13 4.60 -11.98
CA ARG A 311 -5.40 5.76 -12.85
C ARG A 311 -6.47 5.46 -13.91
N VAL A 312 -6.44 4.28 -14.50
CA VAL A 312 -7.38 3.90 -15.57
C VAL A 312 -8.80 3.79 -15.01
N LEU A 313 -8.96 3.14 -13.85
CA LEU A 313 -10.25 3.02 -13.16
C LEU A 313 -10.76 4.40 -12.70
N ALA A 314 -9.89 5.23 -12.13
CA ALA A 314 -10.23 6.58 -11.70
C ALA A 314 -10.66 7.46 -12.89
N ALA A 315 -10.00 7.33 -14.04
CA ALA A 315 -10.39 8.02 -15.27
C ALA A 315 -11.78 7.57 -15.74
N ILE A 316 -12.06 6.27 -15.73
CA ILE A 316 -13.38 5.73 -16.11
C ILE A 316 -14.48 6.26 -15.18
N SER A 317 -14.30 6.17 -13.85
CA SER A 317 -15.27 6.68 -12.87
C SER A 317 -15.59 8.18 -13.01
N ASN A 318 -14.63 8.97 -13.52
CA ASN A 318 -14.75 10.43 -13.63
C ASN A 318 -14.94 10.93 -15.06
N ASN A 319 -15.21 10.03 -16.03
CA ASN A 319 -15.34 10.36 -17.45
C ASN A 319 -14.12 11.11 -18.03
N LEU A 320 -12.92 10.70 -17.65
CA LEU A 320 -11.65 11.28 -18.12
C LEU A 320 -10.96 10.37 -19.12
N ALA A 321 -10.01 10.92 -19.88
CA ALA A 321 -9.18 10.13 -20.78
C ALA A 321 -8.33 9.13 -19.98
N THR A 322 -8.38 7.85 -20.35
CA THR A 322 -7.61 6.77 -19.72
C THR A 322 -6.11 6.84 -20.02
N GLY A 323 -5.68 7.71 -20.94
CA GLY A 323 -4.28 7.92 -21.32
C GLY A 323 -3.63 6.67 -21.94
N ASP A 324 -2.32 6.52 -21.79
CA ASP A 324 -1.61 5.36 -22.34
C ASP A 324 -1.93 4.08 -21.55
N ILE A 325 -2.41 3.07 -22.28
CA ILE A 325 -2.79 1.74 -21.78
C ILE A 325 -1.99 0.60 -22.46
N THR A 326 -0.98 0.93 -23.27
CA THR A 326 -0.18 -0.05 -24.06
C THR A 326 0.61 -1.03 -23.19
N THR A 327 0.86 -0.67 -21.94
CA THR A 327 1.59 -1.49 -20.95
C THR A 327 0.71 -2.51 -20.21
N LEU A 328 -0.61 -2.47 -20.42
CA LEU A 328 -1.54 -3.44 -19.83
C LEU A 328 -1.30 -4.84 -20.38
N ALA A 329 -1.48 -5.84 -19.52
CA ALA A 329 -1.48 -7.25 -19.91
C ALA A 329 -2.67 -7.57 -20.83
N ASN A 330 -3.82 -6.94 -20.57
CA ASN A 330 -5.03 -7.09 -21.35
C ASN A 330 -5.71 -5.71 -21.54
N PRO A 331 -5.43 -4.99 -22.63
CA PRO A 331 -6.05 -3.69 -22.89
C PRO A 331 -7.59 -3.77 -23.05
N ASP A 332 -8.13 -4.89 -23.55
CA ASP A 332 -9.57 -5.06 -23.80
C ASP A 332 -10.40 -4.99 -22.51
N VAL A 333 -9.78 -5.25 -21.35
CA VAL A 333 -10.45 -5.11 -20.06
C VAL A 333 -10.90 -3.67 -19.80
N VAL A 334 -10.14 -2.69 -20.29
CA VAL A 334 -10.43 -1.27 -20.07
C VAL A 334 -11.76 -0.89 -20.71
N GLU A 335 -11.98 -1.32 -21.96
CA GLU A 335 -13.20 -1.03 -22.69
C GLU A 335 -14.41 -1.73 -22.07
N LYS A 336 -14.26 -3.00 -21.66
CA LYS A 336 -15.33 -3.73 -20.95
C LYS A 336 -15.71 -3.04 -19.64
N VAL A 337 -14.71 -2.62 -18.85
CA VAL A 337 -14.95 -1.91 -17.59
C VAL A 337 -15.60 -0.55 -17.87
N ARG A 338 -15.17 0.17 -18.91
CA ARG A 338 -15.79 1.43 -19.35
C ARG A 338 -17.26 1.21 -19.70
N GLU A 339 -17.59 0.25 -20.55
CA GLU A 339 -18.98 -0.05 -20.94
C GLU A 339 -19.85 -0.40 -19.73
N MET A 340 -19.32 -1.13 -18.74
CA MET A 340 -20.05 -1.48 -17.52
C MET A 340 -20.31 -0.27 -16.60
N VAL A 341 -19.39 0.71 -16.57
CA VAL A 341 -19.48 1.88 -15.68
C VAL A 341 -20.24 3.03 -16.33
N GLN A 342 -19.97 3.29 -17.60
CA GLN A 342 -20.44 4.45 -18.36
C GLN A 342 -21.57 4.11 -19.35
N GLY A 343 -21.78 2.83 -19.66
CA GLY A 343 -22.67 2.38 -20.72
C GLY A 343 -21.97 2.22 -22.08
N LYS A 344 -22.68 1.62 -23.04
CA LYS A 344 -22.15 1.35 -24.38
C LYS A 344 -21.93 2.61 -25.22
N GLU A 345 -22.71 3.66 -24.95
CA GLU A 345 -22.56 4.93 -25.63
C GLU A 345 -21.30 5.66 -25.16
N LEU A 346 -20.68 6.41 -26.07
CA LEU A 346 -19.51 7.21 -25.74
C LEU A 346 -19.93 8.40 -24.89
N VAL A 347 -19.47 8.43 -23.64
CA VAL A 347 -19.67 9.58 -22.75
C VAL A 347 -18.65 10.66 -23.11
N ALA A 348 -19.10 11.91 -23.19
CA ALA A 348 -18.21 13.05 -23.43
C ALA A 348 -17.16 13.13 -22.32
N LEU A 349 -15.89 13.27 -22.71
CA LEU A 349 -14.79 13.39 -21.75
C LEU A 349 -14.88 14.74 -21.03
N ALA A 350 -14.83 14.71 -19.70
CA ALA A 350 -14.76 15.90 -18.88
C ALA A 350 -13.30 16.35 -18.74
N ASP A 351 -13.07 17.67 -18.65
CA ASP A 351 -11.78 18.19 -18.21
C ASP A 351 -11.72 18.10 -16.68
N GLY A 352 -11.23 16.98 -16.19
CA GLY A 352 -11.22 16.66 -14.76
C GLY A 352 -10.14 17.43 -13.97
N PRO A 353 -10.33 17.54 -12.65
CA PRO A 353 -9.31 18.03 -11.72
C PRO A 353 -7.95 17.32 -11.89
N GLU A 354 -6.84 18.07 -11.82
CA GLU A 354 -5.47 17.55 -12.02
C GLU A 354 -5.08 16.44 -11.03
N ASP A 355 -5.59 16.49 -9.79
CA ASP A 355 -5.38 15.45 -8.78
C ASP A 355 -5.93 14.09 -9.21
N LEU A 356 -7.08 14.07 -9.92
CA LEU A 356 -7.66 12.83 -10.45
C LEU A 356 -6.89 12.27 -11.64
N LYS A 357 -6.34 13.15 -12.49
CA LYS A 357 -5.50 12.75 -13.62
C LYS A 357 -4.21 12.03 -13.15
N ARG A 358 -3.74 12.37 -11.95
CA ARG A 358 -2.55 11.80 -11.28
C ARG A 358 -2.87 10.72 -10.24
N PHE A 359 -4.14 10.37 -10.05
CA PHE A 359 -4.51 9.35 -9.06
C PHE A 359 -3.91 7.99 -9.43
N GLY A 360 -3.12 7.39 -8.53
CA GLY A 360 -2.44 6.12 -8.78
C GLY A 360 -1.38 6.12 -9.88
N THR A 361 -0.90 7.30 -10.32
CA THR A 361 0.36 7.38 -11.09
C THR A 361 1.54 7.22 -10.15
N VAL A 362 2.49 6.38 -10.54
CA VAL A 362 3.81 6.38 -9.93
C VAL A 362 4.68 7.21 -10.86
N ASP A 363 4.90 8.47 -10.49
CA ASP A 363 6.01 9.25 -11.04
C ASP A 363 7.35 8.77 -10.48
#